data_AF-A0A6A5QRM9-F1
#
_entry.id   AF-A0A6A5QRM9-F1
#
_cell.length_a   1.000
_cell.length_b   1.000
_cell.length_c   1.000
_cell.angle_alpha   90.00
_cell.angle_beta   90.00
_cell.angle_gamma   90.00
#
_symmetry.space_group_name_H-M   'P 1'
#
loop_
_entity.id
_entity.type
_entity.pdbx_description
1 polymer ?
#
loop_
_entity_poly.entity_id
_entity_poly.type
_entity_poly.pdbx_seq_one_letter_code
_entity_poly.pdbx_strand_id
1 'polypeptide(L)'
;MEVRSGWPQQSDFEISLRIKNALDKHEEMARTEPSARVLAILINCEYLLWHLNKDTPLRHNPFLSHWVEAVQRLEALAAQGKTTENYLSTEMINSTRLLWIKTILQGEDLESWARHTPKAVGKHLRDGGLRHKFDLQTYIRMLEEEGIYEKTPDPAPQDCTGSEQWRIELSPEEVAQQKKDDILRNLAEDPESAIFNITRLPITLSYLDFLTTILADRTLEKHSIDPAPVITQYIQHALRTVERMDKPPSPSSDNIPEDLREESDSMEYGKEAQSRCILLLLLFIKSLIRKRLVELDVLFYEIAEITVRYVWIREVREFRTWVEDGVGARGDAG
;
A
#
# COMPACT_ATOMS: atom_id res chain seq x y z
N MET A 1 -0.77 -50.91 4.19
CA MET A 1 -1.54 -50.08 3.23
C MET A 1 -1.61 -48.69 3.85
N GLU A 2 -0.58 -47.88 3.62
CA GLU A 2 -0.51 -46.51 4.16
C GLU A 2 -1.36 -45.61 3.28
N VAL A 3 -2.46 -45.12 3.83
CA VAL A 3 -3.29 -44.10 3.19
C VAL A 3 -2.52 -42.79 3.25
N ARG A 4 -1.75 -42.50 2.19
CA ARG A 4 -1.19 -41.17 1.94
C ARG A 4 -2.36 -40.22 1.69
N SER A 5 -2.85 -39.55 2.72
CA SER A 5 -3.74 -38.40 2.58
C SER A 5 -2.96 -37.23 1.98
N GLY A 6 -2.78 -37.26 0.65
CA GLY A 6 -2.03 -36.26 -0.12
C GLY A 6 -2.78 -34.95 -0.34
N TRP A 7 -3.46 -34.44 0.69
CA TRP A 7 -3.94 -33.06 0.64
C TRP A 7 -2.73 -32.15 0.91
N PRO A 8 -2.43 -31.18 0.03
CA PRO A 8 -1.38 -30.21 0.29
C PRO A 8 -1.71 -29.50 1.61
N GLN A 9 -0.82 -29.62 2.59
CA GLN A 9 -0.92 -28.84 3.81
C GLN A 9 -0.85 -27.37 3.41
N GLN A 10 -1.93 -26.64 3.64
CA GLN A 10 -1.93 -25.20 3.43
C GLN A 10 -0.94 -24.58 4.41
N SER A 11 -0.11 -23.68 3.90
CA SER A 11 0.84 -22.96 4.75
C SER A 11 0.10 -22.02 5.70
N ASP A 12 0.66 -21.75 6.88
CA ASP A 12 0.11 -20.78 7.83
C ASP A 12 -0.03 -19.39 7.18
N PHE A 13 0.84 -19.06 6.22
CA PHE A 13 0.73 -17.86 5.40
C PHE A 13 -0.55 -17.82 4.55
N GLU A 14 -0.85 -18.90 3.82
CA GLU A 14 -2.08 -18.98 3.01
C GLU A 14 -3.34 -18.89 3.87
N ILE A 15 -3.33 -19.52 5.04
CA ILE A 15 -4.44 -19.47 6.00
C ILE A 15 -4.59 -18.04 6.52
N SER A 16 -3.49 -17.39 6.89
CA SER A 16 -3.49 -16.01 7.39
C SER A 16 -4.02 -15.03 6.34
N LEU A 17 -3.64 -15.19 5.07
CA LEU A 17 -4.14 -14.36 3.98
C LEU A 17 -5.66 -14.50 3.78
N ARG A 18 -6.21 -15.71 3.90
CA ARG A 18 -7.66 -15.92 3.86
C ARG A 18 -8.38 -15.30 5.05
N ILE A 19 -7.80 -15.39 6.24
CA ILE A 19 -8.35 -14.76 7.45
C ILE A 19 -8.35 -13.24 7.28
N LYS A 20 -7.25 -12.66 6.75
CA LYS A 20 -7.16 -11.22 6.45
C LYS A 20 -8.21 -10.78 5.45
N ASN A 21 -8.39 -11.52 4.34
CA ASN A 21 -9.44 -11.20 3.36
C ASN A 21 -10.86 -11.29 3.96
N ALA A 22 -11.09 -12.24 4.86
CA ALA A 22 -12.35 -12.33 5.59
C ALA A 22 -12.53 -11.15 6.55
N LEU A 23 -11.47 -10.74 7.25
CA LEU A 23 -11.45 -9.60 8.15
C LEU A 23 -11.84 -8.31 7.41
N ASP A 24 -11.19 -8.01 6.28
CA ASP A 24 -11.47 -6.81 5.46
C ASP A 24 -12.94 -6.78 5.00
N LYS A 25 -13.45 -7.91 4.51
CA LYS A 25 -14.85 -8.02 4.07
C LYS A 25 -15.83 -7.72 5.20
N HIS A 26 -15.56 -8.24 6.41
CA HIS A 26 -16.45 -8.02 7.55
C HIS A 26 -16.26 -6.64 8.19
N GLU A 27 -15.11 -5.99 7.99
CA GLU A 27 -14.92 -4.58 8.36
C GLU A 27 -15.86 -3.69 7.54
N GLU A 28 -15.96 -3.91 6.23
CA GLU A 28 -16.89 -3.17 5.38
C GLU A 28 -18.35 -3.45 5.76
N MET A 29 -18.70 -4.72 5.99
CA MET A 29 -20.04 -5.08 6.47
C MET A 29 -20.40 -4.44 7.81
N ALA A 30 -19.42 -4.21 8.71
CA ALA A 30 -19.68 -3.53 9.98
C ALA A 30 -20.11 -2.07 9.81
N ARG A 31 -19.74 -1.43 8.69
CA ARG A 31 -20.11 -0.05 8.36
C ARG A 31 -21.57 0.03 7.89
N THR A 32 -22.01 -0.94 7.09
CA THR A 32 -23.35 -0.93 6.49
C THR A 32 -24.39 -1.67 7.34
N GLU A 33 -24.01 -2.77 7.98
CA GLU A 33 -24.90 -3.69 8.70
C GLU A 33 -24.27 -4.14 10.04
N PRO A 34 -24.11 -3.21 11.01
CA PRO A 34 -23.50 -3.54 12.29
C PRO A 34 -24.32 -4.60 13.03
N SER A 35 -23.66 -5.69 13.41
CA SER A 35 -24.30 -6.79 14.13
C SER A 35 -23.35 -7.50 15.09
N ALA A 36 -23.91 -8.18 16.09
CA ALA A 36 -23.13 -8.98 17.04
C ALA A 36 -22.31 -10.09 16.34
N ARG A 37 -22.84 -10.63 15.24
CA ARG A 37 -22.17 -11.66 14.44
C ARG A 37 -20.94 -11.09 13.75
N VAL A 38 -21.05 -9.90 13.14
CA VAL A 38 -19.92 -9.23 12.49
C VAL A 38 -18.81 -8.94 13.50
N LEU A 39 -19.16 -8.39 14.67
CA LEU A 39 -18.19 -8.17 15.75
C LEU A 39 -17.48 -9.47 16.17
N ALA A 40 -18.22 -10.57 16.32
CA ALA A 40 -17.64 -11.85 16.70
C ALA A 40 -16.64 -12.38 15.65
N ILE A 41 -16.94 -12.20 14.36
CA ILE A 41 -16.06 -12.58 13.27
C ILE A 41 -14.80 -11.72 13.28
N LEU A 42 -14.93 -10.39 13.42
CA LEU A 42 -13.78 -9.48 13.48
C LEU A 42 -12.82 -9.86 14.62
N ILE A 43 -13.32 -10.02 15.85
CA ILE A 43 -12.51 -10.41 17.01
C ILE A 43 -11.80 -11.75 16.76
N ASN A 44 -12.52 -12.73 16.21
CA ASN A 44 -11.98 -14.06 15.96
C ASN A 44 -10.91 -14.04 14.84
N CYS A 45 -11.10 -13.25 13.79
CA CYS A 45 -10.11 -13.08 12.74
C CYS A 45 -8.81 -12.47 13.29
N GLU A 46 -8.88 -11.39 14.07
CA GLU A 46 -7.69 -10.79 14.70
C GLU A 46 -6.98 -11.79 15.63
N TYR A 47 -7.75 -12.55 16.42
CA TYR A 47 -7.20 -13.61 17.28
C TYR A 47 -6.48 -14.70 16.48
N LEU A 48 -7.08 -15.18 15.38
CA LEU A 48 -6.48 -16.22 14.56
C LEU A 48 -5.22 -15.74 13.84
N LEU A 49 -5.20 -14.49 13.35
CA LEU A 49 -4.00 -13.88 12.77
C LEU A 49 -2.86 -13.84 13.78
N TRP A 50 -3.15 -13.40 15.01
CA TRP A 50 -2.18 -13.44 16.09
C TRP A 50 -1.74 -14.88 16.39
N HIS A 51 -2.69 -15.81 16.56
CA HIS A 51 -2.39 -17.19 16.98
C HIS A 51 -1.50 -17.93 15.98
N LEU A 52 -1.74 -17.77 14.68
CA LEU A 52 -0.91 -18.36 13.61
C LEU A 52 0.51 -17.80 13.58
N ASN A 53 0.74 -16.62 14.15
CA ASN A 53 2.02 -15.92 14.12
C ASN A 53 2.57 -15.66 15.54
N LYS A 54 2.07 -16.36 16.56
CA LYS A 54 2.40 -16.07 17.97
C LYS A 54 3.86 -16.41 18.33
N ASP A 55 4.46 -17.35 17.61
CA ASP A 55 5.85 -17.76 17.79
C ASP A 55 6.83 -16.84 17.02
N THR A 56 6.32 -15.97 16.16
CA THR A 56 7.10 -14.96 15.45
C THR A 56 7.28 -13.73 16.34
N PRO A 57 8.51 -13.26 16.60
CA PRO A 57 8.71 -12.01 17.33
C PRO A 57 7.89 -10.87 16.74
N LEU A 58 7.23 -10.05 17.57
CA LEU A 58 6.27 -9.05 17.11
C LEU A 58 6.84 -8.13 16.02
N ARG A 59 8.12 -7.75 16.14
CA ARG A 59 8.85 -6.94 15.16
C ARG A 59 8.84 -7.54 13.74
N HIS A 60 8.85 -8.86 13.62
CA HIS A 60 8.86 -9.58 12.35
C HIS A 60 7.48 -10.19 12.02
N ASN A 61 6.43 -9.81 12.76
CA ASN A 61 5.10 -10.34 12.50
C ASN A 61 4.53 -9.72 11.21
N PRO A 62 4.12 -10.53 10.22
CA PRO A 62 3.67 -10.03 8.91
C PRO A 62 2.38 -9.21 8.98
N PHE A 63 1.66 -9.21 10.11
CA PHE A 63 0.42 -8.46 10.32
C PHE A 63 0.59 -7.24 11.25
N LEU A 64 1.83 -6.90 11.64
CA LEU A 64 2.08 -5.72 12.48
C LEU A 64 1.61 -4.42 11.83
N SER A 65 1.92 -4.22 10.54
CA SER A 65 1.48 -3.04 9.78
C SER A 65 -0.04 -2.91 9.77
N HIS A 66 -0.75 -4.01 9.46
CA HIS A 66 -2.21 -4.08 9.50
C HIS A 66 -2.78 -3.64 10.87
N TRP A 67 -2.23 -4.13 11.98
CA TRP A 67 -2.71 -3.73 13.31
C TRP A 67 -2.44 -2.26 13.62
N VAL A 68 -1.26 -1.73 13.25
CA VAL A 68 -0.91 -0.31 13.43
C VAL A 68 -1.86 0.59 12.63
N GLU A 69 -2.06 0.30 11.34
CA GLU A 69 -2.99 1.03 10.47
C GLU A 69 -4.43 0.97 10.99
N ALA A 70 -4.86 -0.21 11.46
CA ALA A 70 -6.19 -0.38 12.04
C ALA A 70 -6.37 0.45 13.31
N VAL A 71 -5.36 0.54 14.19
CA VAL A 71 -5.42 1.41 15.37
C VAL A 71 -5.56 2.88 14.95
N GLN A 72 -4.70 3.38 14.05
CA GLN A 72 -4.75 4.77 13.58
C GLN A 72 -6.12 5.13 13.00
N ARG A 73 -6.63 4.27 12.10
CA ARG A 73 -7.94 4.46 11.44
C ARG A 73 -9.09 4.45 12.46
N LEU A 74 -9.11 3.50 13.38
CA LEU A 74 -10.19 3.37 14.36
C LEU A 74 -10.16 4.48 15.42
N GLU A 75 -8.99 4.99 15.80
CA GLU A 75 -8.86 6.17 16.67
C GLU A 75 -9.38 7.44 16.00
N ALA A 76 -9.06 7.66 14.73
CA ALA A 76 -9.58 8.78 13.96
C ALA A 76 -11.12 8.75 13.89
N LEU A 77 -11.70 7.58 13.66
CA LEU A 77 -13.16 7.39 13.67
C LEU A 77 -13.77 7.62 15.06
N ALA A 78 -13.10 7.18 16.13
CA ALA A 78 -13.55 7.40 17.50
C ALA A 78 -13.55 8.89 17.88
N ALA A 79 -12.59 9.67 17.38
CA ALA A 79 -12.54 11.12 17.60
C ALA A 79 -13.69 11.89 16.92
N GLN A 80 -14.27 11.33 15.86
CA GLN A 80 -15.37 11.95 15.09
C GLN A 80 -16.77 11.55 15.58
N GLY A 81 -16.90 10.45 16.32
CA GLY A 81 -18.18 9.87 16.72
C GLY A 81 -18.87 10.58 17.89
N LYS A 82 -20.20 10.71 17.81
CA LYS A 82 -21.06 10.99 18.97
C LYS A 82 -21.72 9.70 19.42
N THR A 83 -21.33 9.22 20.60
CA THR A 83 -21.82 7.95 21.17
C THR A 83 -23.34 7.97 21.36
N THR A 84 -24.05 7.09 20.67
CA THR A 84 -25.50 6.87 20.82
C THR A 84 -25.75 5.58 21.60
N GLU A 85 -26.46 5.68 22.73
CA GLU A 85 -26.34 4.73 23.84
C GLU A 85 -27.06 3.37 23.72
N ASN A 86 -27.91 3.09 22.72
CA ASN A 86 -28.90 2.00 22.90
C ASN A 86 -28.85 0.78 21.96
N TYR A 87 -27.95 0.73 20.96
CA TYR A 87 -27.83 -0.44 20.08
C TYR A 87 -26.38 -0.76 19.70
N LEU A 88 -26.13 -1.98 19.22
CA LEU A 88 -24.87 -2.40 18.59
C LEU A 88 -24.59 -1.49 17.39
N SER A 89 -23.94 -0.37 17.64
CA SER A 89 -23.57 0.61 16.62
C SER A 89 -22.22 0.24 16.00
N THR A 90 -21.97 0.76 14.79
CA THR A 90 -20.65 0.70 14.15
C THR A 90 -19.56 1.26 15.05
N GLU A 91 -19.85 2.34 15.79
CA GLU A 91 -18.94 2.91 16.81
C GLU A 91 -18.59 1.90 17.91
N MET A 92 -19.58 1.15 18.42
CA MET A 92 -19.31 0.14 19.44
C MET A 92 -18.48 -1.02 18.90
N ILE A 93 -18.71 -1.44 17.64
CA ILE A 93 -17.90 -2.47 16.98
C ILE A 93 -16.46 -1.98 16.81
N ASN A 94 -16.28 -0.75 16.31
CA ASN A 94 -14.98 -0.14 16.08
C ASN A 94 -14.19 0.05 17.39
N SER A 95 -14.84 0.57 18.44
CA SER A 95 -14.24 0.73 19.76
C SER A 95 -13.85 -0.61 20.38
N THR A 96 -14.72 -1.62 20.29
CA THR A 96 -14.41 -2.97 20.78
C THR A 96 -13.23 -3.59 20.03
N ARG A 97 -13.20 -3.46 18.69
CA ARG A 97 -12.09 -3.96 17.86
C ARG A 97 -10.79 -3.22 18.16
N LEU A 98 -10.83 -1.90 18.33
CA LEU A 98 -9.67 -1.09 18.68
C LEU A 98 -9.04 -1.56 20.00
N LEU A 99 -9.86 -1.77 21.04
CA LEU A 99 -9.39 -2.28 22.32
C LEU A 99 -8.78 -3.69 22.18
N TRP A 100 -9.38 -4.53 21.34
CA TRP A 100 -8.87 -5.89 21.08
C TRP A 100 -7.51 -5.87 20.39
N ILE A 101 -7.32 -5.07 19.35
CA ILE A 101 -6.04 -4.93 18.65
C ILE A 101 -4.96 -4.39 19.58
N LYS A 102 -5.29 -3.39 20.41
CA LYS A 102 -4.35 -2.86 21.41
C LYS A 102 -3.94 -3.92 22.45
N THR A 103 -4.89 -4.77 22.86
CA THR A 103 -4.62 -5.92 23.75
C THR A 103 -3.66 -6.91 23.10
N ILE A 104 -3.83 -7.18 21.79
CA ILE A 104 -2.93 -8.04 21.02
C ILE A 104 -1.51 -7.47 20.97
N LEU A 105 -1.39 -6.19 20.61
CA LEU A 105 -0.10 -5.52 20.47
C LEU A 105 0.66 -5.42 21.80
N GLN A 106 -0.05 -5.21 22.91
CA GLN A 106 0.55 -5.17 24.26
C GLN A 106 1.03 -6.54 24.76
N GLY A 107 0.76 -7.63 24.03
CA GLY A 107 1.18 -8.98 24.41
C GLY A 107 0.52 -9.46 25.70
N GLU A 108 -0.70 -9.02 26.00
CA GLU A 108 -1.47 -9.56 27.12
C GLU A 108 -1.74 -11.07 26.90
N ASP A 109 -2.07 -11.81 27.97
CA ASP A 109 -2.33 -13.25 27.91
C ASP A 109 -3.61 -13.59 27.11
N LEU A 110 -3.51 -13.55 25.79
CA LEU A 110 -4.57 -13.86 24.82
C LEU A 110 -5.08 -15.31 24.90
N GLU A 111 -4.29 -16.23 25.46
CA GLU A 111 -4.74 -17.61 25.66
C GLU A 111 -5.82 -17.70 26.74
N SER A 112 -5.76 -16.84 27.76
CA SER A 112 -6.85 -16.72 28.74
C SER A 112 -8.17 -16.22 28.12
N TRP A 113 -8.06 -15.37 27.09
CA TRP A 113 -9.20 -14.82 26.36
C TRP A 113 -9.85 -15.83 25.41
N ALA A 114 -9.10 -16.83 24.92
CA ALA A 114 -9.61 -17.88 24.02
C ALA A 114 -10.75 -18.71 24.64
N ARG A 115 -10.87 -18.72 25.98
CA ARG A 115 -11.96 -19.41 26.69
C ARG A 115 -13.27 -18.62 26.73
N HIS A 116 -13.24 -17.34 26.34
CA HIS A 116 -14.39 -16.46 26.37
C HIS A 116 -15.06 -16.40 25.01
N THR A 117 -16.39 -16.25 25.01
CA THR A 117 -17.11 -15.96 23.76
C THR A 117 -16.75 -14.54 23.28
N PRO A 118 -16.76 -14.26 21.97
CA PRO A 118 -16.47 -12.91 21.46
C PRO A 118 -17.35 -11.81 22.08
N LYS A 119 -18.59 -12.14 22.45
CA LYS A 119 -19.49 -11.24 23.18
C LYS A 119 -18.98 -10.93 24.59
N ALA A 120 -18.47 -11.95 25.30
CA ALA A 120 -17.88 -11.78 26.62
C ALA A 120 -16.57 -11.00 26.54
N VAL A 121 -15.69 -11.29 25.57
CA VAL A 121 -14.47 -10.52 25.29
C VAL A 121 -14.82 -9.05 25.08
N GLY A 122 -15.76 -8.76 24.18
CA GLY A 122 -16.17 -7.39 23.91
C GLY A 122 -16.75 -6.66 25.12
N LYS A 123 -17.50 -7.36 25.98
CA LYS A 123 -17.99 -6.79 27.24
C LYS A 123 -16.84 -6.49 28.20
N HIS A 124 -15.95 -7.45 28.42
CA HIS A 124 -14.80 -7.29 29.31
C HIS A 124 -13.87 -6.15 28.88
N LEU A 125 -13.57 -6.03 27.58
CA LEU A 125 -12.75 -4.94 27.06
C LEU A 125 -13.38 -3.57 27.32
N ARG A 126 -14.70 -3.43 27.14
CA ARG A 126 -15.40 -2.17 27.38
C ARG A 126 -15.51 -1.82 28.86
N ASP A 127 -15.81 -2.80 29.70
CA ASP A 127 -15.97 -2.59 31.14
C ASP A 127 -14.61 -2.34 31.84
N GLY A 128 -13.55 -2.99 31.36
CA GLY A 128 -12.22 -2.93 31.95
C GLY A 128 -11.25 -1.91 31.32
N GLY A 129 -11.47 -1.54 30.05
CA GLY A 129 -10.51 -0.75 29.28
C GLY A 129 -9.18 -1.48 29.07
N LEU A 130 -8.14 -0.72 28.71
CA LEU A 130 -6.77 -1.23 28.64
C LEU A 130 -6.12 -1.16 30.02
N ARG A 131 -5.34 -2.19 30.38
CA ARG A 131 -4.63 -2.23 31.67
C ARG A 131 -3.52 -1.19 31.75
N HIS A 132 -2.89 -0.89 30.62
CA HIS A 132 -1.75 0.01 30.50
C HIS A 132 -1.98 1.06 29.43
N LYS A 133 -1.35 2.23 29.59
CA LYS A 133 -1.32 3.26 28.54
C LYS A 133 -0.75 2.64 27.27
N PHE A 134 -1.51 2.70 26.20
CA PHE A 134 -1.09 2.21 24.90
C PHE A 134 -0.27 3.30 24.20
N ASP A 135 0.95 2.96 23.79
CA ASP A 135 1.82 3.83 23.00
C ASP A 135 1.97 3.25 21.59
N LEU A 136 1.29 3.86 20.62
CA LEU A 136 1.35 3.44 19.23
C LEU A 136 2.74 3.66 18.62
N GLN A 137 3.48 4.69 19.08
CA GLN A 137 4.76 5.07 18.50
C GLN A 137 5.81 3.96 18.63
N THR A 138 5.75 3.19 19.72
CA THR A 138 6.60 2.01 19.90
C THR A 138 6.49 1.02 18.73
N TYR A 139 5.28 0.82 18.18
CA TYR A 139 5.06 -0.12 17.06
C TYR A 139 5.34 0.51 15.70
N ILE A 140 5.07 1.82 15.54
CA ILE A 140 5.47 2.58 14.33
C ILE A 140 6.98 2.50 14.15
N ARG A 141 7.76 2.77 15.21
CA ARG A 141 9.23 2.66 15.16
C ARG A 141 9.70 1.27 14.77
N MET A 142 9.01 0.20 15.21
CA MET A 142 9.34 -1.16 14.76
C MET A 142 9.17 -1.32 13.24
N LEU A 143 8.11 -0.74 12.66
CA LEU A 143 7.87 -0.78 11.22
C LEU A 143 8.88 0.08 10.43
N GLU A 144 9.27 1.24 10.97
CA GLU A 144 10.32 2.09 10.40
C GLU A 144 11.69 1.40 10.41
N GLU A 145 12.04 0.72 11.50
CA GLU A 145 13.29 -0.03 11.63
C GLU A 145 13.37 -1.21 10.64
N GLU A 146 12.24 -1.85 10.34
CA GLU A 146 12.14 -2.92 9.33
C GLU A 146 12.01 -2.37 7.89
N GLY A 147 11.99 -1.05 7.71
CA GLY A 147 11.86 -0.40 6.39
C GLY A 147 10.47 -0.55 5.76
N ILE A 148 9.44 -0.86 6.55
CA ILE A 148 8.05 -0.94 6.09
C ILE A 148 7.42 0.46 6.06
N TYR A 149 7.77 1.32 7.03
CA TYR A 149 7.35 2.72 7.09
C TYR A 149 8.54 3.66 6.80
N GLU A 150 8.24 4.82 6.23
CA GLU A 150 9.19 5.93 6.15
C GLU A 150 9.53 6.42 7.57
N LYS A 151 10.80 6.72 7.82
CA LYS A 151 11.22 7.24 9.13
C LYS A 151 10.57 8.60 9.35
N THR A 152 9.76 8.69 10.40
CA THR A 152 9.30 9.98 10.91
C THR A 152 10.54 10.83 11.20
N PRO A 153 10.68 12.03 10.62
CA PRO A 153 11.84 12.88 10.86
C PRO A 153 12.01 13.06 12.36
N ASP A 154 13.22 12.78 12.87
CA ASP A 154 13.53 13.05 14.27
C ASP A 154 13.16 14.51 14.52
N PRO A 155 12.33 14.81 15.55
CA PRO A 155 11.98 16.18 15.85
C PRO A 155 13.29 16.92 16.08
N ALA A 156 13.61 17.84 15.16
CA ALA A 156 14.82 18.64 15.26
C ALA A 156 14.89 19.24 16.67
N PRO A 157 16.08 19.34 17.29
CA PRO A 157 16.22 19.91 18.63
C PRO A 157 15.53 21.27 18.64
N GLN A 158 14.40 21.34 19.36
CA GLN A 158 13.56 22.52 19.42
C GLN A 158 14.31 23.64 20.12
N ASP A 159 14.90 24.55 19.34
CA ASP A 159 15.22 25.89 19.81
C ASP A 159 13.90 26.65 20.00
N CYS A 160 13.50 26.75 21.26
CA CYS A 160 12.29 27.41 21.73
C CYS A 160 12.29 28.91 21.38
N THR A 161 11.81 29.32 20.20
CA THR A 161 11.28 30.69 20.02
C THR A 161 10.42 30.83 18.76
N GLY A 162 9.12 30.99 18.96
CA GLY A 162 8.31 31.89 18.13
C GLY A 162 7.37 31.25 17.11
N SER A 163 6.07 31.36 17.41
CA SER A 163 4.94 31.35 16.46
C SER A 163 4.62 30.00 15.80
N GLU A 164 3.86 29.16 16.50
CA GLU A 164 3.09 28.06 15.92
C GLU A 164 2.01 28.62 14.97
N GLN A 165 2.41 28.83 13.73
CA GLN A 165 1.52 28.95 12.61
C GLN A 165 1.19 27.53 12.18
N TRP A 166 0.03 27.01 12.60
CA TRP A 166 -0.51 25.70 12.25
C TRP A 166 -0.51 25.53 10.72
N ARG A 167 0.58 25.03 10.15
CA ARG A 167 0.58 24.49 8.79
C ARG A 167 -0.12 23.16 8.88
N ILE A 168 -1.29 23.07 8.28
CA ILE A 168 -1.97 21.81 8.03
C ILE A 168 -1.06 21.07 7.05
N GLU A 169 -0.27 20.12 7.55
CA GLU A 169 0.45 19.18 6.68
C GLU A 169 -0.60 18.31 6.00
N LEU A 170 -0.69 18.46 4.68
CA LEU A 170 -1.57 17.64 3.85
C LEU A 170 -1.12 16.18 3.92
N SER A 171 -2.07 15.27 3.96
CA SER A 171 -1.78 13.84 3.84
C SER A 171 -1.04 13.55 2.53
N PRO A 172 -0.10 12.60 2.47
CA PRO A 172 0.55 12.18 1.22
C PRO A 172 -0.44 11.84 0.10
N GLU A 173 -1.61 11.31 0.47
CA GLU A 173 -2.70 11.01 -0.47
C GLU A 173 -3.34 12.29 -1.04
N GLU A 174 -3.51 13.33 -0.21
CA GLU A 174 -4.05 14.63 -0.64
C GLU A 174 -3.06 15.34 -1.56
N VAL A 175 -1.76 15.29 -1.26
CA VAL A 175 -0.70 15.83 -2.12
C VAL A 175 -0.69 15.12 -3.48
N ALA A 176 -0.80 13.79 -3.48
CA ALA A 176 -0.86 13.02 -4.71
C ALA A 176 -2.11 13.34 -5.53
N GLN A 177 -3.27 13.50 -4.89
CA GLN A 177 -4.51 13.87 -5.57
C GLN A 177 -4.44 15.29 -6.14
N GLN A 178 -3.93 16.25 -5.39
CA GLN A 178 -3.72 17.62 -5.85
C GLN A 178 -2.82 17.64 -7.09
N LYS A 179 -1.71 16.88 -7.09
CA LYS A 179 -0.81 16.78 -8.25
C LYS A 179 -1.52 16.21 -9.49
N LYS A 180 -2.42 15.23 -9.32
CA LYS A 180 -3.23 14.68 -10.44
C LYS A 180 -4.20 15.73 -10.97
N ASP A 181 -4.88 16.45 -10.10
CA ASP A 181 -5.84 17.50 -10.47
C ASP A 181 -5.13 18.66 -11.18
N ASP A 182 -3.94 19.04 -10.72
CA ASP A 182 -3.11 20.06 -11.37
C ASP A 182 -2.68 19.61 -12.77
N ILE A 183 -2.31 18.34 -12.98
CA ILE A 183 -2.01 17.80 -14.32
C ILE A 183 -3.23 17.89 -15.22
N LEU A 184 -4.41 17.48 -14.75
CA LEU A 184 -5.65 17.53 -15.54
C LEU A 184 -6.05 18.96 -15.91
N ARG A 185 -5.87 19.92 -14.99
CA ARG A 185 -6.09 21.34 -15.26
C ARG A 185 -5.09 21.85 -16.31
N ASN A 186 -3.81 21.52 -16.14
CA ASN A 186 -2.75 21.96 -17.05
C ASN A 186 -2.89 21.35 -18.44
N LEU A 187 -3.50 20.16 -18.61
CA LEU A 187 -3.78 19.63 -19.95
C LEU A 187 -4.69 20.55 -20.78
N ALA A 188 -5.56 21.33 -20.14
CA ALA A 188 -6.41 22.31 -20.81
C ALA A 188 -5.72 23.67 -21.03
N GLU A 189 -4.86 24.09 -20.08
CA GLU A 189 -4.25 25.43 -20.08
C GLU A 189 -2.86 25.47 -20.72
N ASP A 190 -2.01 24.48 -20.41
CA ASP A 190 -0.62 24.36 -20.86
C ASP A 190 -0.24 22.86 -21.05
N PRO A 191 -0.57 22.28 -22.22
CA PRO A 191 -0.34 20.86 -22.52
C PRO A 191 1.13 20.43 -22.40
N GLU A 192 2.09 21.29 -22.73
CA GLU A 192 3.52 20.94 -22.69
C GLU A 192 4.01 20.73 -21.26
N SER A 193 3.61 21.63 -20.35
CA SER A 193 3.89 21.48 -18.92
C SER A 193 3.21 20.24 -18.35
N ALA A 194 1.96 19.96 -18.75
CA ALA A 194 1.26 18.75 -18.31
C ALA A 194 1.97 17.47 -18.77
N ILE A 195 2.41 17.40 -20.04
CA ILE A 195 3.20 16.27 -20.57
C ILE A 195 4.49 16.10 -19.79
N PHE A 196 5.22 17.20 -19.53
CA PHE A 196 6.44 17.16 -18.74
C PHE A 196 6.19 16.56 -17.34
N ASN A 197 5.12 16.98 -16.66
CA ASN A 197 4.75 16.45 -15.35
C ASN A 197 4.34 14.97 -15.42
N ILE A 198 3.57 14.57 -16.43
CA ILE A 198 3.16 13.18 -16.69
C ILE A 198 4.38 12.26 -16.84
N THR A 199 5.36 12.66 -17.64
CA THR A 199 6.56 11.83 -17.90
C THR A 199 7.45 11.63 -16.67
N ARG A 200 7.28 12.46 -15.64
CA ARG A 200 8.05 12.44 -14.39
C ARG A 200 7.27 11.90 -13.19
N LEU A 201 6.09 11.32 -13.41
CA LEU A 201 5.32 10.75 -12.31
C LEU A 201 6.07 9.59 -11.63
N PRO A 202 6.00 9.47 -10.30
CA PRO A 202 6.58 8.34 -9.58
C PRO A 202 6.02 6.98 -10.04
N ILE A 203 6.83 5.92 -9.91
CA ILE A 203 6.43 4.53 -10.24
C ILE A 203 5.63 3.94 -9.06
N THR A 204 4.44 4.48 -8.79
CA THR A 204 3.53 4.00 -7.75
C THR A 204 2.19 3.59 -8.36
N LEU A 205 1.48 2.66 -7.71
CA LEU A 205 0.17 2.17 -8.20
C LEU A 205 -0.82 3.31 -8.46
N SER A 206 -0.88 4.30 -7.56
CA SER A 206 -1.78 5.45 -7.65
C SER A 206 -1.56 6.29 -8.92
N TYR A 207 -0.31 6.49 -9.36
CA TYR A 207 -0.01 7.23 -10.59
C TYR A 207 -0.10 6.36 -11.85
N LEU A 208 0.23 5.07 -11.77
CA LEU A 208 0.05 4.14 -12.88
C LEU A 208 -1.42 3.92 -13.23
N ASP A 209 -2.29 3.85 -12.23
CA ASP A 209 -3.74 3.81 -12.42
C ASP A 209 -4.25 5.11 -13.03
N PHE A 210 -3.77 6.25 -12.54
CA PHE A 210 -4.08 7.57 -13.11
C PHE A 210 -3.70 7.67 -14.60
N LEU A 211 -2.49 7.25 -14.97
CA LEU A 211 -2.04 7.21 -16.38
C LEU A 211 -2.92 6.27 -17.22
N THR A 212 -3.24 5.10 -16.68
CA THR A 212 -4.13 4.14 -17.35
C THR A 212 -5.52 4.75 -17.59
N THR A 213 -6.06 5.49 -16.62
CA THR A 213 -7.34 6.19 -16.72
C THR A 213 -7.30 7.30 -17.77
N ILE A 214 -6.26 8.15 -17.76
CA ILE A 214 -6.07 9.21 -18.76
C ILE A 214 -6.09 8.64 -20.19
N LEU A 215 -5.41 7.52 -20.42
CA LEU A 215 -5.37 6.85 -21.72
C LEU A 215 -6.71 6.19 -22.07
N ALA A 216 -7.32 5.49 -21.12
CA ALA A 216 -8.61 4.81 -21.34
C ALA A 216 -9.72 5.81 -21.68
N ASP A 217 -9.75 6.96 -21.01
CA ASP A 217 -10.72 8.03 -21.23
C ASP A 217 -10.40 8.90 -22.45
N ARG A 218 -9.31 8.59 -23.17
CA ARG A 218 -8.77 9.35 -24.30
C ARG A 218 -8.58 10.82 -23.99
N THR A 219 -8.14 11.11 -22.77
CA THR A 219 -8.01 12.49 -22.28
C THR A 219 -6.90 13.22 -23.02
N LEU A 220 -5.78 12.57 -23.30
CA LEU A 220 -4.68 13.17 -24.09
C LEU A 220 -5.15 13.52 -25.51
N GLU A 221 -5.87 12.62 -26.17
CA GLU A 221 -6.35 12.81 -27.54
C GLU A 221 -7.40 13.92 -27.63
N LYS A 222 -8.24 14.10 -26.59
CA LYS A 222 -9.16 15.25 -26.49
C LYS A 222 -8.43 16.59 -26.51
N HIS A 223 -7.20 16.63 -26.02
CA HIS A 223 -6.31 17.79 -26.05
C HIS A 223 -5.36 17.79 -27.26
N SER A 224 -5.62 16.95 -28.29
CA SER A 224 -4.78 16.81 -29.49
C SER A 224 -3.34 16.35 -29.21
N ILE A 225 -3.14 15.58 -28.14
CA ILE A 225 -1.85 15.01 -27.75
C ILE A 225 -1.82 13.53 -28.17
N ASP A 226 -0.77 13.11 -28.86
CA ASP A 226 -0.53 11.70 -29.16
C ASP A 226 -0.05 10.96 -27.89
N PRO A 227 -0.77 9.93 -27.40
CA PRO A 227 -0.39 9.20 -26.19
C PRO A 227 0.91 8.40 -26.35
N ALA A 228 1.23 7.90 -27.55
CA ALA A 228 2.39 7.04 -27.80
C ALA A 228 3.74 7.66 -27.36
N PRO A 229 4.11 8.88 -27.79
CA PRO A 229 5.35 9.52 -27.37
C PRO A 229 5.37 9.86 -25.87
N VAL A 230 4.22 10.16 -25.26
CA VAL A 230 4.14 10.48 -23.83
C VAL A 230 4.44 9.24 -22.98
N ILE A 231 3.86 8.10 -23.35
CA ILE A 231 4.04 6.85 -22.61
C ILE A 231 5.44 6.27 -22.79
N THR A 232 5.99 6.31 -24.00
CA THR A 232 7.39 5.90 -24.24
C THR A 232 8.35 6.78 -23.43
N GLN A 233 8.15 8.10 -23.40
CA GLN A 233 8.96 9.01 -22.57
C GLN A 233 8.82 8.73 -21.07
N TYR A 234 7.60 8.44 -20.58
CA TYR A 234 7.37 8.05 -19.19
C TYR A 234 8.14 6.77 -18.84
N ILE A 235 8.02 5.71 -19.66
CA ILE A 235 8.71 4.43 -19.43
C ILE A 235 10.22 4.65 -19.43
N GLN A 236 10.74 5.41 -20.40
CA GLN A 236 12.16 5.73 -20.49
C GLN A 236 12.66 6.53 -19.26
N HIS A 237 11.88 7.48 -18.77
CA HIS A 237 12.20 8.20 -17.54
C HIS A 237 12.18 7.26 -16.33
N ALA A 238 11.15 6.43 -16.20
CA ALA A 238 11.01 5.45 -15.14
C ALA A 238 12.20 4.47 -15.10
N LEU A 239 12.65 3.98 -16.27
CA LEU A 239 13.82 3.09 -16.35
C LEU A 239 15.08 3.79 -15.84
N ARG A 240 15.34 5.05 -16.25
CA ARG A 240 16.47 5.84 -15.72
C ARG A 240 16.39 6.04 -14.21
N THR A 241 15.19 6.21 -13.66
CA THR A 241 14.97 6.31 -12.22
C THR A 241 15.30 4.99 -11.51
N VAL A 242 14.83 3.85 -12.04
CA VAL A 242 15.17 2.52 -11.50
C VAL A 242 16.68 2.26 -11.54
N GLU A 243 17.36 2.68 -12.59
CA GLU A 243 18.82 2.50 -12.69
C GLU A 243 19.58 3.23 -11.59
N ARG A 244 19.12 4.42 -11.21
CA ARG A 244 19.72 5.20 -10.14
C ARG A 244 19.57 4.52 -8.78
N MET A 245 18.59 3.64 -8.60
CA MET A 245 18.41 2.86 -7.38
C MET A 245 19.49 1.78 -7.18
N ASP A 246 20.32 1.45 -8.18
CA ASP A 246 21.35 0.40 -8.05
C ASP A 246 22.42 0.76 -7.03
N LYS A 247 22.72 2.05 -6.86
CA LYS A 247 23.77 2.54 -5.97
C LYS A 247 23.21 3.67 -5.11
N PRO A 248 23.37 3.62 -3.79
CA PRO A 248 23.02 4.76 -2.95
C PRO A 248 23.87 5.98 -3.39
N PRO A 249 23.32 7.19 -3.29
CA PRO A 249 24.06 8.41 -3.58
C PRO A 249 25.34 8.39 -2.75
N SER A 250 26.49 8.60 -3.42
CA SER A 250 27.75 8.68 -2.71
C SER A 250 27.66 9.83 -1.71
N PRO A 251 28.09 9.66 -0.45
CA PRO A 251 27.94 10.66 0.62
C PRO A 251 28.78 11.94 0.41
N SER A 252 29.32 12.16 -0.79
CA SER A 252 30.26 13.24 -1.12
C SER A 252 29.68 14.28 -2.09
N SER A 253 28.39 14.19 -2.45
CA SER A 253 27.74 15.14 -3.35
C SER A 253 26.97 16.22 -2.58
N ASP A 254 27.68 17.07 -1.83
CA ASP A 254 27.12 18.21 -1.07
C ASP A 254 26.62 19.38 -1.94
N ASN A 255 26.47 19.19 -3.26
CA ASN A 255 26.10 20.26 -4.21
C ASN A 255 24.77 20.03 -4.94
N ILE A 256 23.87 19.19 -4.42
CA ILE A 256 22.54 19.04 -5.01
C ILE A 256 21.66 20.22 -4.58
N PRO A 257 21.05 20.99 -5.53
CA PRO A 257 20.09 22.04 -5.23
C PRO A 257 18.96 21.54 -4.34
N GLU A 258 18.54 22.35 -3.37
CA GLU A 258 17.56 22.01 -2.33
C GLU A 258 16.24 21.45 -2.90
N ASP A 259 15.78 21.98 -4.04
CA ASP A 259 14.56 21.54 -4.74
C ASP A 259 14.60 20.08 -5.26
N LEU A 260 15.78 19.47 -5.37
CA LEU A 260 15.93 18.06 -5.79
C LEU A 260 16.20 17.11 -4.62
N ARG A 261 16.36 17.63 -3.40
CA ARG A 261 16.59 16.81 -2.19
C ARG A 261 15.29 16.17 -1.69
N GLU A 262 14.16 16.87 -1.74
CA GLU A 262 12.88 16.36 -1.24
C GLU A 262 12.36 15.13 -2.01
N GLU A 263 12.62 15.02 -3.33
CA GLU A 263 12.28 13.81 -4.10
C GLU A 263 13.25 12.63 -3.85
N SER A 264 14.43 12.88 -3.26
CA SER A 264 15.49 11.87 -3.11
C SER A 264 15.49 11.14 -1.77
N ASP A 265 14.92 11.72 -0.72
CA ASP A 265 15.06 11.20 0.66
C ASP A 265 14.19 9.98 0.98
N SER A 266 13.17 9.69 0.15
CA SER A 266 12.32 8.47 0.30
C SER A 266 12.60 7.37 -0.74
N MET A 267 13.64 7.52 -1.56
CA MET A 267 13.93 6.52 -2.59
C MET A 267 14.64 5.30 -1.96
N GLU A 268 13.97 4.15 -1.91
CA GLU A 268 14.60 2.89 -1.53
C GLU A 268 15.70 2.50 -2.55
N TYR A 269 16.85 2.04 -2.05
CA TYR A 269 17.99 1.64 -2.88
C TYR A 269 18.19 0.12 -2.88
N GLY A 270 18.86 -0.39 -3.91
CA GLY A 270 19.29 -1.78 -4.03
C GLY A 270 18.44 -2.60 -5.00
N LYS A 271 18.84 -3.86 -5.17
CA LYS A 271 18.22 -4.80 -6.14
C LYS A 271 16.76 -5.07 -5.84
N GLU A 272 16.35 -5.04 -4.57
CA GLU A 272 14.96 -5.27 -4.19
C GLU A 272 14.04 -4.12 -4.60
N ALA A 273 14.44 -2.88 -4.32
CA ALA A 273 13.74 -1.68 -4.76
C ALA A 273 13.63 -1.64 -6.30
N GLN A 274 14.73 -1.92 -7.01
CA GLN A 274 14.72 -2.05 -8.46
C GLN A 274 13.72 -3.10 -8.93
N SER A 275 13.73 -4.28 -8.31
CA SER A 275 12.82 -5.36 -8.66
C SER A 275 11.36 -4.94 -8.50
N ARG A 276 11.01 -4.27 -7.39
CA ARG A 276 9.65 -3.80 -7.13
C ARG A 276 9.17 -2.78 -8.16
N CYS A 277 10.00 -1.80 -8.50
CA CYS A 277 9.66 -0.81 -9.52
C CYS A 277 9.52 -1.43 -10.92
N ILE A 278 10.40 -2.38 -11.28
CA ILE A 278 10.28 -3.10 -12.56
C ILE A 278 9.01 -3.94 -12.60
N LEU A 279 8.64 -4.63 -11.51
CA LEU A 279 7.38 -5.39 -11.42
C LEU A 279 6.16 -4.50 -11.67
N LEU A 280 6.11 -3.31 -11.06
CA LEU A 280 5.04 -2.34 -11.28
C LEU A 280 5.02 -1.85 -12.74
N LEU A 281 6.18 -1.56 -13.31
CA LEU A 281 6.29 -1.12 -14.70
C LEU A 281 5.85 -2.21 -15.69
N LEU A 282 6.20 -3.47 -15.44
CA LEU A 282 5.74 -4.61 -16.24
C LEU A 282 4.22 -4.79 -16.15
N LEU A 283 3.63 -4.64 -14.97
CA LEU A 283 2.17 -4.69 -14.79
C LEU A 283 1.47 -3.57 -15.56
N PHE A 284 2.02 -2.36 -15.51
CA PHE A 284 1.54 -1.22 -16.28
C PHE A 284 1.59 -1.48 -17.79
N ILE A 285 2.76 -1.86 -18.33
CA ILE A 285 2.92 -2.16 -19.76
C ILE A 285 1.96 -3.29 -20.20
N LYS A 286 1.83 -4.34 -19.38
CA LYS A 286 0.89 -5.45 -19.64
C LYS A 286 -0.56 -4.97 -19.67
N SER A 287 -0.93 -4.05 -18.79
CA SER A 287 -2.26 -3.41 -18.76
C SER A 287 -2.50 -2.61 -20.04
N LEU A 288 -1.53 -1.79 -20.49
CA LEU A 288 -1.62 -1.01 -21.72
C LEU A 288 -1.86 -1.88 -22.95
N ILE A 289 -1.08 -2.95 -23.11
CA ILE A 289 -1.19 -3.88 -24.25
C ILE A 289 -2.53 -4.64 -24.19
N ARG A 290 -2.90 -5.20 -23.03
CA ARG A 290 -4.15 -5.97 -22.89
C ARG A 290 -5.39 -5.14 -23.17
N LYS A 291 -5.43 -3.90 -22.68
CA LYS A 291 -6.53 -2.96 -22.89
C LYS A 291 -6.48 -2.29 -24.27
N ARG A 292 -5.48 -2.60 -25.11
CA ARG A 292 -5.23 -1.98 -26.41
C ARG A 292 -5.15 -0.45 -26.34
N LEU A 293 -4.60 0.06 -25.24
CA LEU A 293 -4.37 1.50 -25.05
C LEU A 293 -3.12 1.96 -25.80
N VAL A 294 -2.11 1.10 -25.87
CA VAL A 294 -0.89 1.32 -26.66
C VAL A 294 -0.55 0.02 -27.37
N GLU A 295 -0.21 0.11 -28.66
CA GLU A 295 0.15 -1.04 -29.47
C GLU A 295 1.52 -1.60 -29.06
N LEU A 296 1.69 -2.91 -29.21
CA LEU A 296 2.94 -3.59 -28.88
C LEU A 296 4.12 -3.04 -29.69
N ASP A 297 3.90 -2.72 -30.97
CA ASP A 297 4.93 -2.23 -31.88
C ASP A 297 5.49 -0.87 -31.43
N VAL A 298 4.67 -0.04 -30.79
CA VAL A 298 5.08 1.25 -30.23
C VAL A 298 6.02 1.08 -29.03
N LEU A 299 5.81 0.03 -28.23
CA LEU A 299 6.58 -0.24 -27.01
C LEU A 299 7.73 -1.24 -27.23
N PHE A 300 8.01 -1.61 -28.47
CA PHE A 300 8.96 -2.68 -28.81
C PHE A 300 10.35 -2.44 -28.21
N TYR A 301 10.87 -1.21 -28.33
CA TYR A 301 12.21 -0.88 -27.86
C TYR A 301 12.30 -0.84 -26.32
N GLU A 302 11.29 -0.28 -25.65
CA GLU A 302 11.20 -0.24 -24.19
C GLU A 302 11.14 -1.66 -23.61
N ILE A 303 10.33 -2.55 -24.22
CA ILE A 303 10.21 -3.94 -23.82
C ILE A 303 11.54 -4.67 -24.05
N ALA A 304 12.20 -4.48 -25.20
CA ALA A 304 13.50 -5.07 -25.48
C ALA A 304 14.55 -4.61 -24.45
N GLU A 305 14.58 -3.33 -24.12
CA GLU A 305 15.48 -2.78 -23.12
C GLU A 305 15.25 -3.42 -21.74
N ILE A 306 14.00 -3.49 -21.27
CA ILE A 306 13.65 -4.09 -19.97
C ILE A 306 14.09 -5.55 -19.93
N THR A 307 13.76 -6.31 -20.99
CA THR A 307 14.01 -7.76 -21.05
C THR A 307 15.49 -8.12 -21.13
N VAL A 308 16.33 -7.25 -21.69
CA VAL A 308 17.79 -7.42 -21.69
C VAL A 308 18.40 -6.98 -20.37
N ARG A 309 18.06 -5.76 -19.92
CA ARG A 309 18.73 -5.12 -18.78
C ARG A 309 18.37 -5.74 -17.43
N TYR A 310 17.12 -6.18 -17.29
CA TYR A 310 16.59 -6.74 -16.05
C TYR A 310 16.30 -8.24 -16.16
N VAL A 311 16.99 -8.94 -17.07
CA VAL A 311 16.82 -10.38 -17.33
C VAL A 311 17.01 -11.27 -16.09
N TRP A 312 17.74 -10.78 -15.08
CA TRP A 312 17.98 -11.49 -13.82
C TRP A 312 16.71 -11.61 -12.97
N ILE A 313 15.74 -10.70 -13.12
CA ILE A 313 14.43 -10.77 -12.48
C ILE A 313 13.59 -11.87 -13.17
N ARG A 314 13.00 -12.78 -12.38
CA ARG A 314 12.24 -13.91 -12.92
C ARG A 314 11.04 -13.45 -13.73
N GLU A 315 10.30 -12.49 -13.21
CA GLU A 315 9.07 -11.96 -13.79
C GLU A 315 9.32 -11.23 -15.12
N VAL A 316 10.52 -10.67 -15.32
CA VAL A 316 10.95 -10.12 -16.62
C VAL A 316 11.07 -11.22 -17.68
N ARG A 317 11.61 -12.39 -17.32
CA ARG A 317 11.72 -13.52 -18.25
C ARG A 317 10.34 -14.09 -18.59
N GLU A 318 9.46 -14.22 -17.60
CA GLU A 318 8.07 -14.64 -17.82
C GLU A 318 7.32 -13.63 -18.69
N PHE A 319 7.52 -12.33 -18.47
CA PHE A 319 6.96 -11.28 -19.31
C PHE A 319 7.48 -11.36 -20.74
N ARG A 320 8.77 -11.61 -20.93
CA ARG A 320 9.37 -11.80 -22.27
C ARG A 320 8.69 -12.96 -23.01
N THR A 321 8.56 -14.12 -22.38
CA THR A 321 7.84 -15.27 -22.96
C THR A 321 6.41 -14.89 -23.32
N TRP A 322 5.71 -14.15 -22.44
CA TRP A 322 4.35 -13.68 -22.69
C TRP A 322 4.23 -12.76 -23.92
N VAL A 323 5.23 -11.91 -24.19
CA VAL A 323 5.29 -11.08 -25.40
C VAL A 323 5.63 -11.92 -26.64
N GLU A 324 6.63 -12.80 -26.54
CA GLU A 324 7.13 -13.63 -27.66
C GLU A 324 6.12 -14.69 -28.13
N ASP A 325 5.31 -15.23 -27.22
CA ASP A 325 4.24 -16.20 -27.52
C ASP A 325 3.07 -15.59 -28.34
N GLY A 326 3.27 -14.39 -28.90
CA GLY A 326 2.30 -13.75 -29.79
C GLY A 326 1.05 -13.31 -29.04
N VAL A 327 1.20 -12.88 -27.78
CA VAL A 327 0.15 -12.30 -26.92
C VAL A 327 -0.95 -13.30 -26.60
N GLY A 328 -0.73 -14.28 -25.71
CA GLY A 328 -1.80 -15.18 -25.22
C GLY A 328 -2.82 -15.55 -26.30
N ALA A 329 -2.36 -16.18 -27.38
CA ALA A 329 -3.09 -16.35 -28.64
C ALA A 329 -4.62 -16.50 -28.46
N ARG A 330 -5.41 -15.45 -28.79
CA ARG A 330 -6.87 -15.50 -29.04
C ARG A 330 -7.87 -15.68 -27.87
N GLY A 331 -7.56 -15.41 -26.59
CA GLY A 331 -8.59 -15.38 -25.52
C GLY A 331 -8.54 -14.07 -24.74
N ASP A 332 -9.55 -13.20 -24.69
CA ASP A 332 -10.99 -13.47 -24.60
C ASP A 332 -11.76 -13.03 -25.87
N ALA A 333 -12.33 -14.00 -26.59
CA ALA A 333 -13.58 -13.77 -27.28
C ALA A 333 -14.69 -13.78 -26.21
N GLY A 334 -14.92 -12.60 -25.61
CA GLY A 334 -16.01 -12.29 -24.69
C GLY A 334 -16.55 -10.92 -25.00
#